data_AF-A0A4Q7J8P3-F1
#
_entry.id   AF-A0A4Q7J8P3-F1
#
_cell.length_a   1.000
_cell.length_b   1.000
_cell.length_c   1.000
_cell.angle_alpha   90.00
_cell.angle_beta   90.00
_cell.angle_gamma   90.00
#
_symmetry.space_group_name_H-M   'P 1'
#
loop_
_entity.id
_entity.type
_entity.pdbx_description
1 polymer ?
#
loop_
_entity_poly.entity_id
_entity_poly.type
_entity_poly.pdbx_seq_one_letter_code
_entity_poly.pdbx_strand_id
1 'polypeptide(L)' 'MAMTLRLTEEQERALALLAEADGVSKHEAAVRAITATAARRVQTERIQLSREGRERYGSLLGRLAR' A
#
# COMPACT_ATOMS: atom_id res chain seq x y z
N MET A 1 -17.63 -4.46 13.49
CA MET A 1 -16.87 -3.85 14.61
C MET A 1 -16.79 -2.36 14.33
N ALA A 2 -17.12 -1.50 15.29
CA ALA A 2 -17.01 -0.05 15.11
C ALA A 2 -15.58 0.40 15.44
N MET A 3 -14.98 1.22 14.59
CA MET A 3 -13.65 1.79 14.78
C MET A 3 -13.79 3.32 14.82
N THR A 4 -13.27 3.92 15.89
CA THR A 4 -13.26 5.38 16.07
C THR A 4 -11.82 5.88 15.98
N LEU A 5 -11.57 6.82 15.08
CA LEU A 5 -10.28 7.47 14.92
C LEU A 5 -10.26 8.78 15.70
N ARG A 6 -9.14 9.09 16.36
CA ARG A 6 -8.86 10.44 16.87
C ARG A 6 -7.97 11.15 15.87
N LEU A 7 -8.56 12.04 15.08
CA LEU A 7 -7.87 12.78 14.03
C LEU A 7 -7.51 14.18 14.51
N THR A 8 -6.36 14.68 14.04
CA THR A 8 -6.08 16.12 14.10
C THR A 8 -6.96 16.87 13.12
N GLU A 9 -7.09 18.19 13.27
CA GLU A 9 -7.87 18.99 12.32
C GLU A 9 -7.37 18.87 10.88
N GLU A 10 -6.05 18.79 10.68
CA GLU A 10 -5.45 18.63 9.37
C GLU A 10 -5.84 17.28 8.74
N GLN A 11 -5.80 16.20 9.53
CA GLN A 11 -6.19 14.87 9.09
C GLN A 11 -7.68 14.81 8.75
N GLU A 12 -8.53 15.46 9.53
CA GLU A 12 -9.97 15.54 9.27
C GLU A 12 -10.26 16.27 7.95
N ARG A 13 -9.58 17.40 7.69
CA ARG A 13 -9.70 18.13 6.43
C ARG A 13 -9.21 17.30 5.25
N ALA A 14 -8.06 16.64 5.38
CA ALA A 14 -7.54 15.76 4.34
C ALA A 14 -8.48 14.59 4.04
N LEU A 15 -9.08 13.98 5.07
CA LEU A 15 -10.03 12.89 4.90
C LEU A 15 -11.34 13.37 4.26
N ALA A 16 -11.81 14.57 4.61
CA ALA A 16 -12.98 15.18 3.98
C ALA A 16 -12.75 15.41 2.49
N LEU A 17 -11.61 16.00 2.11
CA LEU A 17 -11.24 16.21 0.71
C LEU A 17 -11.15 14.90 -0.07
N LEU A 18 -10.56 13.86 0.53
CA LEU A 18 -10.47 12.53 -0.09
C LEU A 18 -11.87 11.94 -0.32
N ALA A 19 -12.74 12.02 0.67
CA ALA A 19 -14.10 11.50 0.60
C ALA A 19 -14.95 12.25 -0.45
N GLU A 20 -14.81 13.57 -0.53
CA GLU A 20 -15.47 14.39 -1.55
C GLU A 20 -14.97 14.08 -2.96
N ALA A 21 -13.66 13.97 -3.15
CA ALA A 21 -13.06 13.64 -4.44
C ALA A 21 -13.50 12.25 -4.95
N ASP A 22 -13.61 11.28 -4.04
CA ASP A 22 -14.03 9.91 -4.36
C ASP A 22 -15.56 9.73 -4.38
N GLY A 23 -16.33 10.73 -3.93
CA GLY A 23 -17.80 10.67 -3.82
C GLY A 23 -18.31 9.64 -2.81
N VAL A 24 -17.58 9.40 -1.73
CA VAL A 24 -17.89 8.37 -0.72
C VAL A 24 -17.96 8.95 0.70
N SER A 25 -18.35 8.12 1.67
CA SER A 25 -18.30 8.52 3.08
C SER A 25 -16.86 8.63 3.60
N LYS A 26 -16.63 9.46 4.62
CA LYS A 26 -15.32 9.55 5.30
C LYS A 26 -14.82 8.20 5.83
N HIS A 27 -15.74 7.36 6.33
CA HIS A 27 -15.39 6.03 6.79
C HIS A 27 -14.86 5.16 5.64
N GLU A 28 -15.58 5.13 4.51
CA GLU A 28 -15.16 4.37 3.35
C GLU A 28 -13.85 4.90 2.75
N ALA A 29 -13.68 6.22 2.67
CA ALA A 29 -12.44 6.87 2.25
C ALA A 29 -11.26 6.42 3.12
N ALA A 30 -11.44 6.37 4.46
CA ALA A 30 -10.41 5.91 5.38
C ALA A 30 -10.07 4.42 5.15
N VAL A 31 -11.08 3.56 5.01
CA VAL A 31 -10.88 2.13 4.72
C VAL A 31 -10.13 1.94 3.39
N ARG A 32 -10.55 2.61 2.32
CA ARG A 32 -9.88 2.57 1.01
C ARG A 32 -8.44 3.04 1.09
N ALA A 33 -8.17 4.15 1.79
CA ALA A 33 -6.82 4.69 1.97
C ALA A 33 -5.89 3.69 2.70
N ILE A 34 -6.39 3.04 3.75
CA ILE A 34 -5.65 2.00 4.49
C ILE A 34 -5.35 0.82 3.56
N THR A 35 -6.36 0.27 2.89
CA THR A 35 -6.21 -0.88 2.00
C THR A 35 -5.23 -0.58 0.85
N ALA A 36 -5.37 0.59 0.22
CA ALA A 36 -4.48 0.99 -0.87
C ALA A 36 -3.03 1.17 -0.40
N THR A 37 -2.82 1.74 0.80
CA THR A 37 -1.48 1.91 1.36
C THR A 37 -0.86 0.57 1.73
N ALA A 38 -1.62 -0.34 2.34
CA ALA A 38 -1.17 -1.69 2.65
C ALA A 38 -0.78 -2.45 1.37
N ALA A 39 -1.62 -2.41 0.33
CA ALA A 39 -1.34 -3.06 -0.95
C ALA A 39 -0.04 -2.52 -1.59
N ARG A 40 0.17 -1.19 -1.60
CA ARG A 40 1.40 -0.59 -2.11
C ARG A 40 2.65 -1.03 -1.33
N ARG A 41 2.57 -1.11 0.00
CA ARG A 41 3.69 -1.55 0.85
C ARG A 41 4.06 -3.01 0.58
N VAL A 42 3.07 -3.91 0.59
CA VAL A 42 3.29 -5.34 0.32
C VAL A 42 3.85 -5.55 -1.09
N GLN A 43 3.31 -4.84 -2.08
CA GLN A 43 3.81 -4.92 -3.45
C GLN A 43 5.26 -4.43 -3.57
N THR A 44 5.59 -3.33 -2.89
CA THR A 44 6.96 -2.78 -2.89
C THR A 44 7.95 -3.77 -2.28
N GLU A 45 7.61 -4.36 -1.13
CA GLU A 45 8.44 -5.37 -0.47
C GLU A 45 8.65 -6.61 -1.37
N ARG A 46 7.59 -7.12 -1.99
CA ARG A 46 7.69 -8.22 -2.97
C ARG A 46 8.63 -7.91 -4.12
N ILE A 47 8.59 -6.69 -4.65
CA ILE A 47 9.47 -6.26 -5.75
C ILE A 47 10.93 -6.26 -5.29
N GLN A 48 11.21 -5.75 -4.09
CA GLN A 48 12.58 -5.72 -3.55
C GLN A 48 13.14 -7.13 -3.32
N LEU A 49 12.37 -8.00 -2.66
CA LEU A 49 12.76 -9.40 -2.46
C LEU A 49 13.00 -10.12 -3.79
N SER A 50 12.18 -9.84 -4.81
CA SER A 50 12.37 -10.40 -6.15
C SER A 50 13.64 -9.88 -6.82
N ARG A 51 14.01 -8.61 -6.63
CA ARG A 51 15.26 -8.04 -7.15
C ARG A 51 16.47 -8.69 -6.48
N GLU A 52 16.49 -8.75 -5.15
CA GLU A 52 17.57 -9.38 -4.39
C GLU A 52 17.75 -10.84 -4.77
N GLY A 53 16.66 -11.59 -4.92
CA GLY A 53 16.72 -12.99 -5.37
C GLY A 53 17.30 -13.14 -6.78
N ARG A 54 16.93 -12.25 -7.72
CA ARG A 54 17.47 -12.25 -9.08
C ARG A 54 18.95 -11.88 -9.12
N GLU A 55 19.39 -10.91 -8.33
CA GLU A 55 20.81 -10.57 -8.21
C GLU A 55 21.61 -11.73 -7.62
N ARG A 56 21.09 -12.34 -6.53
CA ARG A 56 21.77 -13.41 -5.82
C ARG A 56 21.87 -14.71 -6.63
N TYR A 57 20.80 -15.08 -7.35
CA TYR A 57 20.69 -16.39 -7.99
C TYR A 57 20.69 -16.34 -9.52
N GLY A 58 20.62 -15.16 -10.15
CA GLY A 58 20.50 -15.03 -11.60
C GLY A 58 21.68 -15.62 -12.37
N SER A 59 22.91 -15.40 -11.90
CA SER A 59 24.11 -15.96 -12.51
C SER A 59 24.21 -17.49 -12.35
N LEU A 60 23.77 -18.02 -11.19
CA LEU A 60 23.69 -19.46 -10.93
C LEU A 60 22.65 -20.13 -11.84
N LEU A 61 21.44 -19.57 -11.91
CA LEU A 61 20.36 -20.09 -12.76
C LEU A 61 20.73 -20.05 -14.25
N GLY A 62 21.40 -18.98 -14.71
CA GLY A 62 21.90 -18.87 -16.09
C GLY A 62 23.05 -19.84 -16.45
N ARG A 63 23.66 -20.47 -15.45
CA ARG A 63 24.63 -21.56 -15.66
C ARG A 63 23.97 -22.93 -15.69
N LEU A 64 22.92 -23.14 -14.88
CA LEU A 64 22.19 -24.41 -14.80
C LEU A 64 21.21 -24.63 -15.96
N ALA A 65 20.75 -23.56 -16.62
CA ALA A 65 19.84 -23.63 -17.76
C ALA A 65 20.53 -23.91 -19.11
N ARG A 66 21.83 -24.28 -19.10
CA ARG A 66 22.63 -24.59 -20.29
C ARG A 66 22.88 -26.09 -20.42
#